data_AF-A0AAU7GFP8-F1
#
_entry.id   AF-A0AAU7GFP8-F1
#
_cell.length_a   1.000
_cell.length_b   1.000
_cell.length_c   1.000
_cell.angle_alpha   90.00
_cell.angle_beta   90.00
_cell.angle_gamma   90.00
#
_symmetry.space_group_name_H-M   'P 1'
#
loop_
_entity.id
_entity.type
_entity.pdbx_description
1 polymer ?
#
loop_
_entity_poly.entity_id
_entity_poly.type
_entity_poly.pdbx_seq_one_letter_code
_entity_poly.pdbx_strand_id
1 'polypeptide(L)'
;MEQRVGGRAGRPPRSPRNRSLRTADRRFAALLMLPAGLFLAIFIGWPLLQFVGDSFFKISPIAGGPREFVGFANYVTALTSSDFTNAVWRTILYTVIVVTFEFVLGLLVALLFTSLGNSSRVFRTIFLYPLMIAPIVAGLLWRFLLIDNFGIVNELLKTVGIIHSSDQIQWLSDPNIALFSVAIPDIWLTTSFITLVLFAGLQNIPGDVIEAARLDGARYTTILFRIIIPLLRPVIAVALIVRGIDAARAFDVIVIQTNGGPQQSTETLSLLIYRTMVRFGDPGLASAMGTLYLIAMLGVALFAILTIWRPGSETER
;
A
#
# COMPACT_ATOMS: atom_id res chain seq x y z
N MET A 1 30.49 37.97 68.75
CA MET A 1 29.73 39.14 68.26
C MET A 1 30.25 39.44 66.86
N GLU A 2 29.61 38.96 65.80
CA GLU A 2 28.36 39.46 65.18
C GLU A 2 28.58 40.57 64.14
N GLN A 3 27.76 40.46 63.07
CA GLN A 3 27.45 41.40 61.96
C GLN A 3 28.35 41.31 60.71
N ARG A 4 27.89 40.68 59.60
CA ARG A 4 26.83 41.01 58.60
C ARG A 4 27.28 42.06 57.58
N VAL A 5 27.33 41.67 56.29
CA VAL A 5 26.74 42.28 55.07
C VAL A 5 26.99 41.22 53.95
N GLY A 6 26.06 40.72 53.12
CA GLY A 6 24.83 41.30 52.59
C GLY A 6 24.99 41.73 51.13
N GLY A 7 25.38 40.83 50.20
CA GLY A 7 25.52 41.11 48.77
C GLY A 7 24.55 40.29 47.91
N ARG A 8 23.50 40.94 47.40
CA ARG A 8 22.41 40.36 46.59
C ARG A 8 22.93 39.77 45.27
N ALA A 9 22.64 38.49 45.03
CA ALA A 9 22.73 37.87 43.71
C ALA A 9 21.68 38.52 42.77
N GLY A 10 22.15 39.26 41.76
CA GLY A 10 21.30 39.80 40.72
C GLY A 10 20.69 38.66 39.90
N ARG A 11 19.36 38.53 39.92
CA ARG A 11 18.64 37.69 38.95
C ARG A 11 18.79 38.33 37.56
N PRO A 12 19.11 37.56 36.49
CA PRO A 12 19.13 38.12 35.15
C PRO A 12 17.72 38.60 34.75
N PRO A 13 17.61 39.69 33.97
CA PRO A 13 16.32 40.17 33.50
C PRO A 13 15.69 39.11 32.57
N ARG A 14 14.51 38.61 32.92
CA ARG A 14 13.69 37.79 32.01
C ARG A 14 13.24 38.69 30.85
N SER A 15 13.83 38.51 29.66
CA SER A 15 13.42 39.27 28.48
C SER A 15 12.01 38.84 28.03
N PRO A 16 11.08 39.78 27.79
CA PRO A 16 9.76 39.47 27.25
C PRO A 16 9.83 39.56 25.72
N ARG A 17 10.45 38.58 25.06
CA ARG A 17 10.60 38.64 23.59
C ARG A 17 10.47 37.27 22.96
N ASN A 18 9.26 36.69 22.96
CA ASN A 18 9.05 35.47 22.17
C ASN A 18 7.60 35.20 21.70
N ARG A 19 6.75 36.22 21.56
CA ARG A 19 5.44 36.07 20.88
C ARG A 19 5.47 36.51 19.41
N SER A 20 6.24 37.53 19.04
CA SER A 20 6.31 38.01 17.65
C SER A 20 7.07 37.04 16.73
N LEU A 21 8.15 36.43 17.22
CA LEU A 21 8.94 35.46 16.44
C LEU A 21 8.13 34.20 16.13
N ARG A 22 7.38 33.66 17.09
CA ARG A 22 6.55 32.45 16.89
C ARG A 22 5.39 32.65 15.89
N THR A 23 4.92 33.88 15.72
CA THR A 23 3.81 34.20 14.79
C THR A 23 4.35 34.55 13.40
N ALA A 24 5.51 35.22 13.33
CA ALA A 24 6.27 35.42 12.11
C ALA A 24 6.70 34.09 11.50
N ASP A 25 7.19 33.14 12.31
CA ASP A 25 7.58 31.79 11.86
C ASP A 25 6.40 31.01 11.27
N ARG A 26 5.21 31.06 11.88
CA ARG A 26 4.02 30.38 11.33
C ARG A 26 3.52 31.01 10.04
N ARG A 27 3.53 32.34 9.94
CA ARG A 27 3.13 33.04 8.71
C ARG A 27 4.15 32.83 7.59
N PHE A 28 5.44 32.84 7.91
CA PHE A 28 6.53 32.56 6.99
C PHE A 28 6.51 31.09 6.51
N ALA A 29 6.33 30.13 7.42
CA ALA A 29 6.14 28.72 7.08
C ALA A 29 4.88 28.50 6.23
N ALA A 30 3.76 29.17 6.56
CA ALA A 30 2.54 29.11 5.76
C ALA A 30 2.74 29.70 4.36
N LEU A 31 3.46 30.83 4.23
CA LEU A 31 3.80 31.45 2.95
C LEU A 31 4.68 30.53 2.09
N LEU A 32 5.61 29.79 2.71
CA LEU A 32 6.48 28.83 2.02
C LEU A 32 5.72 27.55 1.60
N MET A 33 4.74 27.12 2.40
CA MET A 33 3.85 25.99 2.06
C MET A 33 2.76 26.36 1.05
N LEU A 34 2.48 27.66 0.89
CA LEU A 34 1.36 28.16 0.09
C LEU A 34 1.41 27.69 -1.38
N PRO A 35 2.55 27.75 -2.10
CA PRO A 35 2.63 27.26 -3.49
C PRO A 35 2.32 25.77 -3.60
N ALA A 36 2.85 24.95 -2.67
CA ALA A 36 2.59 23.52 -2.63
C ALA A 36 1.12 23.23 -2.27
N GLY A 37 0.56 23.94 -1.30
CA GLY A 37 -0.84 23.81 -0.88
C GLY A 37 -1.82 24.20 -1.99
N LEU A 38 -1.55 25.30 -2.71
CA LEU A 38 -2.34 25.71 -3.89
C LEU A 38 -2.25 24.67 -5.01
N PHE A 39 -1.05 24.16 -5.29
CA PHE A 39 -0.86 23.10 -6.28
C PHE A 39 -1.70 21.86 -5.94
N LEU A 40 -1.64 21.37 -4.70
CA LEU A 40 -2.46 20.24 -4.26
C LEU A 40 -3.97 20.54 -4.32
N ALA A 41 -4.39 21.74 -3.89
CA ALA A 41 -5.80 22.13 -3.91
C ALA A 41 -6.36 22.18 -5.34
N ILE A 42 -5.59 22.70 -6.29
CA ILE A 42 -6.03 22.88 -7.68
C ILE A 42 -5.95 21.57 -8.47
N PHE A 43 -4.88 20.81 -8.35
CA PHE A 43 -4.66 19.63 -9.20
C PHE A 43 -5.18 18.32 -8.58
N ILE A 44 -5.41 18.27 -7.27
CA ILE A 44 -5.96 17.09 -6.59
C ILE A 44 -7.30 17.42 -5.97
N GLY A 45 -7.37 18.47 -5.15
CA GLY A 45 -8.59 18.84 -4.42
C GLY A 45 -9.76 19.15 -5.35
N TRP A 46 -9.54 19.98 -6.38
CA TRP A 46 -10.60 20.39 -7.29
C TRP A 46 -11.15 19.23 -8.16
N PRO A 47 -10.33 18.43 -8.87
CA PRO A 47 -10.82 17.26 -9.58
C PRO A 47 -11.51 16.24 -8.67
N LEU A 48 -11.03 16.08 -7.44
CA LEU A 48 -11.66 15.19 -6.46
C LEU A 48 -13.06 15.67 -6.06
N LEU A 49 -13.22 16.97 -5.81
CA LEU A 49 -14.51 17.56 -5.49
C LEU A 49 -15.47 17.47 -6.69
N GLN A 50 -14.98 17.67 -7.91
CA GLN A 50 -15.77 17.47 -9.12
C GLN A 50 -16.20 16.01 -9.26
N PHE A 51 -15.27 15.06 -9.08
CA PHE A 51 -15.54 13.63 -9.14
C PHE A 51 -16.61 13.20 -8.12
N VAL A 52 -16.49 13.63 -6.87
CA VAL A 52 -17.50 13.39 -5.83
C VAL A 52 -18.81 14.12 -6.17
N GLY A 53 -18.76 15.33 -6.72
CA GLY A 53 -19.94 16.05 -7.17
C GLY A 53 -20.69 15.30 -8.27
N ASP A 54 -19.97 14.80 -9.26
CA ASP A 54 -20.50 14.07 -10.42
C ASP A 54 -21.18 12.75 -10.04
N SER A 55 -20.83 12.17 -8.89
CA SER A 55 -21.52 10.99 -8.35
C SER A 55 -23.03 11.21 -8.12
N PHE A 56 -23.46 12.46 -7.93
CA PHE A 56 -24.87 12.82 -7.71
C PHE A 56 -25.63 13.15 -9.01
N PHE A 57 -24.95 13.10 -10.15
CA PHE A 57 -25.53 13.44 -11.45
C PHE A 57 -25.53 12.22 -12.37
N LYS A 58 -26.54 12.16 -13.23
CA LYS A 58 -26.50 11.36 -14.44
C LYS A 58 -25.89 12.22 -15.54
N ILE A 59 -24.76 11.79 -16.05
CA ILE A 59 -23.96 12.55 -17.00
C ILE A 59 -23.95 11.80 -18.31
N SER A 60 -24.41 12.46 -19.37
CA SER A 60 -24.30 11.90 -20.72
C SER A 60 -22.82 11.76 -21.11
N PRO A 61 -22.39 10.61 -21.68
CA PRO A 61 -21.02 10.42 -22.17
C PRO A 61 -20.66 11.29 -23.37
N ILE A 62 -21.65 11.87 -24.05
CA ILE A 62 -21.44 12.78 -25.18
C ILE A 62 -21.13 14.19 -24.64
N ALA A 63 -20.04 14.79 -25.14
CA ALA A 63 -19.66 16.16 -24.79
C ALA A 63 -20.79 17.14 -25.11
N GLY A 64 -21.24 17.89 -24.10
CA GLY A 64 -22.40 18.79 -24.20
C GLY A 64 -23.76 18.14 -24.01
N GLY A 65 -23.81 16.84 -23.70
CA GLY A 65 -25.06 16.15 -23.35
C GLY A 65 -25.63 16.55 -21.98
N PRO A 66 -26.86 16.13 -21.66
CA PRO A 66 -27.54 16.54 -20.43
C PRO A 66 -26.81 16.04 -19.18
N ARG A 67 -26.80 16.91 -18.16
CA ARG A 67 -26.32 16.62 -16.80
C ARG A 67 -27.50 16.80 -15.85
N GLU A 68 -28.08 15.68 -15.42
CA GLU A 68 -29.29 15.66 -14.61
C GLU A 68 -28.95 15.32 -13.16
N PHE A 69 -29.45 16.09 -12.20
CA PHE A 69 -29.25 15.77 -10.79
C PHE A 69 -30.17 14.61 -10.39
N VAL A 70 -29.56 13.49 -9.97
CA VAL A 70 -30.27 12.26 -9.59
C VAL A 70 -30.13 11.93 -8.10
N GLY A 71 -29.51 12.81 -7.33
CA GLY A 71 -29.28 12.62 -5.90
C GLY A 71 -28.47 11.36 -5.62
N PHE A 72 -29.01 10.44 -4.81
CA PHE A 72 -28.31 9.21 -4.41
C PHE A 72 -28.57 8.01 -5.33
N ALA A 73 -29.26 8.18 -6.46
CA ALA A 73 -29.64 7.06 -7.33
C ALA A 73 -28.42 6.21 -7.77
N ASN A 74 -27.31 6.85 -8.14
CA ASN A 74 -26.09 6.15 -8.55
C ASN A 74 -25.49 5.29 -7.41
N TYR A 75 -25.58 5.75 -6.17
CA TYR A 75 -25.11 5.01 -5.00
C TYR A 75 -25.96 3.78 -4.74
N VAL A 76 -27.30 3.91 -4.86
CA VAL A 76 -28.21 2.77 -4.74
C VAL A 76 -27.88 1.75 -5.82
N THR A 77 -27.78 2.17 -7.08
CA THR A 77 -27.43 1.29 -8.20
C THR A 77 -26.10 0.56 -7.96
N ALA A 78 -25.07 1.26 -7.50
CA ALA A 78 -23.78 0.66 -7.18
C ALA A 78 -23.90 -0.38 -6.06
N LEU A 79 -24.54 -0.05 -4.93
CA LEU A 79 -24.64 -0.92 -3.77
C LEU A 79 -25.58 -2.13 -3.99
N THR A 80 -26.56 -2.01 -4.88
CA THR A 80 -27.44 -3.14 -5.27
C THR A 80 -26.87 -4.01 -6.38
N SER A 81 -25.77 -3.59 -7.01
CA SER A 81 -25.16 -4.33 -8.12
C SER A 81 -24.36 -5.55 -7.63
N SER A 82 -24.63 -6.70 -8.23
CA SER A 82 -23.80 -7.91 -8.04
C SER A 82 -22.37 -7.68 -8.51
N ASP A 83 -22.18 -6.92 -9.58
CA ASP A 83 -20.85 -6.67 -10.16
C ASP A 83 -19.99 -5.84 -9.22
N PHE A 84 -20.58 -4.81 -8.59
CA PHE A 84 -19.90 -4.01 -7.58
C PHE A 84 -19.50 -4.85 -6.37
N THR A 85 -20.42 -5.66 -5.84
CA THR A 85 -20.16 -6.51 -4.67
C THR A 85 -19.09 -7.56 -4.98
N ASN A 86 -19.15 -8.18 -6.16
CA ASN A 86 -18.14 -9.13 -6.61
C ASN A 86 -16.77 -8.45 -6.80
N ALA A 87 -16.73 -7.25 -7.38
CA ALA A 87 -15.49 -6.49 -7.56
C ALA A 87 -14.86 -6.07 -6.21
N VAL A 88 -15.68 -5.68 -5.23
CA VAL A 88 -15.21 -5.43 -3.85
C VAL A 88 -14.57 -6.69 -3.27
N TRP A 89 -15.22 -7.85 -3.39
CA TRP A 89 -14.67 -9.10 -2.86
C TRP A 89 -13.38 -9.51 -3.57
N ARG A 90 -13.31 -9.36 -4.90
CA ARG A 90 -12.09 -9.62 -5.68
C ARG A 90 -10.96 -8.68 -5.28
N THR A 91 -11.23 -7.39 -5.03
CA THR A 91 -10.23 -6.44 -4.53
C THR A 91 -9.71 -6.84 -3.15
N ILE A 92 -10.59 -7.22 -2.23
CA ILE A 92 -10.17 -7.69 -0.89
C ILE A 92 -9.32 -8.95 -1.03
N LEU A 93 -9.79 -9.95 -1.78
CA LEU A 93 -9.09 -11.21 -1.99
C LEU A 93 -7.73 -11.00 -2.64
N TYR A 94 -7.65 -10.20 -3.71
CA TYR A 94 -6.40 -9.82 -4.36
C TYR A 94 -5.44 -9.16 -3.38
N THR A 95 -5.91 -8.17 -2.63
CA THR A 95 -5.11 -7.44 -1.64
C THR A 95 -4.56 -8.37 -0.56
N VAL A 96 -5.40 -9.25 -0.01
CA VAL A 96 -4.99 -10.21 1.03
C VAL A 96 -3.96 -11.20 0.49
N ILE A 97 -4.16 -11.76 -0.70
CA ILE A 97 -3.21 -12.67 -1.34
C ILE A 97 -1.86 -11.97 -1.48
N VAL A 98 -1.85 -10.84 -2.17
CA VAL A 98 -0.64 -10.12 -2.53
C VAL A 98 0.14 -9.67 -1.30
N VAL A 99 -0.52 -8.98 -0.36
CA VAL A 99 0.12 -8.48 0.88
C VAL A 99 0.66 -9.63 1.73
N THR A 100 -0.07 -10.75 1.83
CA THR A 100 0.37 -11.90 2.63
C THR A 100 1.63 -12.53 2.04
N PHE A 101 1.64 -12.79 0.74
CA PHE A 101 2.80 -13.40 0.08
C PHE A 101 4.02 -12.47 0.11
N GLU A 102 3.84 -11.18 -0.18
CA GLU A 102 4.92 -10.21 -0.13
C GLU A 102 5.50 -10.04 1.27
N PHE A 103 4.65 -10.05 2.29
CA PHE A 103 5.11 -9.97 3.67
C PHE A 103 5.90 -11.20 4.08
N VAL A 104 5.37 -12.40 3.80
CA VAL A 104 6.04 -13.66 4.16
C VAL A 104 7.36 -13.78 3.42
N LEU A 105 7.36 -13.62 2.09
CA LEU A 105 8.58 -13.69 1.28
C LEU A 105 9.56 -12.58 1.68
N GLY A 106 9.07 -11.35 1.88
CA GLY A 106 9.90 -10.22 2.22
C GLY A 106 10.56 -10.35 3.60
N LEU A 107 9.83 -10.87 4.59
CA LEU A 107 10.38 -11.16 5.92
C LEU A 107 11.44 -12.26 5.85
N LEU A 108 11.19 -13.34 5.10
CA LEU A 108 12.16 -14.43 4.94
C LEU A 108 13.46 -13.92 4.31
N VAL A 109 13.38 -13.14 3.25
CA VAL A 109 14.56 -12.57 2.59
C VAL A 109 15.25 -11.53 3.47
N ALA A 110 14.51 -10.71 4.21
CA ALA A 110 15.08 -9.74 5.14
C ALA A 110 15.86 -10.42 6.28
N LEU A 111 15.34 -11.53 6.82
CA LEU A 111 16.03 -12.34 7.82
C LEU A 111 17.29 -12.99 7.24
N LEU A 112 17.22 -13.49 6.00
CA LEU A 112 18.37 -14.05 5.28
C LEU A 112 19.48 -12.99 5.11
N PHE A 113 19.13 -11.79 4.66
CA PHE A 113 20.10 -10.69 4.50
C PHE A 113 20.69 -10.22 5.82
N THR A 114 19.93 -10.32 6.91
CA THR A 114 20.44 -10.04 8.26
C THR A 114 21.44 -11.11 8.69
N SER A 115 21.14 -12.39 8.44
CA SER A 115 22.04 -13.51 8.78
C SER A 115 23.33 -13.50 7.95
N LEU A 116 23.28 -13.08 6.69
CA LEU A 116 24.43 -13.04 5.78
C LEU A 116 25.35 -11.82 6.02
N GLY A 117 24.90 -10.83 6.80
CA GLY A 117 25.66 -9.62 7.11
C GLY A 117 26.18 -8.92 5.84
N ASN A 118 27.47 -8.57 5.83
CA ASN A 118 28.11 -7.86 4.72
C ASN A 118 28.14 -8.64 3.40
N SER A 119 28.12 -9.97 3.44
CA SER A 119 28.13 -10.82 2.24
C SER A 119 26.85 -10.69 1.42
N SER A 120 25.77 -10.17 2.01
CA SER A 120 24.51 -9.95 1.30
C SER A 120 24.48 -8.69 0.43
N ARG A 121 25.53 -7.84 0.43
CA ARG A 121 25.52 -6.56 -0.31
C ARG A 121 25.18 -6.72 -1.79
N VAL A 122 25.78 -7.71 -2.47
CA VAL A 122 25.53 -7.97 -3.90
C VAL A 122 24.12 -8.56 -4.11
N PHE A 123 23.74 -9.53 -3.27
CA PHE A 123 22.42 -10.17 -3.34
C PHE A 123 21.28 -9.17 -3.10
N ARG A 124 21.46 -8.19 -2.21
CA ARG A 124 20.51 -7.09 -1.99
C ARG A 124 20.30 -6.29 -3.27
N THR A 125 21.36 -5.88 -3.95
CA THR A 125 21.25 -5.10 -5.20
C THR A 125 20.48 -5.87 -6.28
N ILE A 126 20.80 -7.15 -6.47
CA ILE A 126 20.11 -8.01 -7.46
C ILE A 126 18.62 -8.17 -7.09
N PHE A 127 18.34 -8.43 -5.81
CA PHE A 127 16.98 -8.64 -5.32
C PHE A 127 16.11 -7.38 -5.39
N LEU A 128 16.72 -6.19 -5.37
CA LEU A 128 16.00 -4.92 -5.48
C LEU A 128 15.71 -4.49 -6.92
N TYR A 129 16.30 -5.16 -7.91
CA TYR A 129 16.13 -4.82 -9.32
C TYR A 129 14.66 -4.79 -9.79
N PRO A 130 13.77 -5.74 -9.38
CA PRO A 130 12.37 -5.72 -9.79
C PRO A 130 11.65 -4.41 -9.47
N LEU A 131 12.01 -3.73 -8.37
CA LEU A 131 11.40 -2.47 -7.95
C LEU A 131 11.53 -1.35 -9.00
N MET A 132 12.51 -1.46 -9.91
CA MET A 132 12.75 -0.49 -10.99
C MET A 132 11.90 -0.74 -12.23
N ILE A 133 11.19 -1.87 -12.30
CA ILE A 133 10.37 -2.27 -13.45
C ILE A 133 8.97 -1.67 -13.29
N ALA A 134 8.48 -1.01 -14.34
CA ALA A 134 7.13 -0.47 -14.34
C ALA A 134 6.09 -1.60 -14.21
N PRO A 135 5.02 -1.44 -13.39
CA PRO A 135 4.04 -2.50 -13.15
C PRO A 135 3.41 -3.07 -14.44
N ILE A 136 3.10 -2.20 -15.41
CA ILE A 136 2.57 -2.62 -16.71
C ILE A 136 3.54 -3.50 -17.51
N VAL A 137 4.85 -3.23 -17.42
CA VAL A 137 5.89 -4.01 -18.09
C VAL A 137 6.03 -5.38 -17.43
N ALA A 138 6.04 -5.43 -16.10
CA ALA A 138 6.07 -6.69 -15.37
C ALA A 138 4.84 -7.54 -15.68
N GLY A 139 3.64 -6.94 -15.67
CA GLY A 139 2.40 -7.63 -16.05
C GLY A 139 2.45 -8.17 -17.48
N LEU A 140 3.02 -7.43 -18.43
CA LEU A 140 3.20 -7.90 -19.81
C LEU A 140 4.19 -9.08 -19.90
N LEU A 141 5.34 -8.98 -19.22
CA LEU A 141 6.33 -10.07 -19.19
C LEU A 141 5.71 -11.35 -18.63
N TRP A 142 5.05 -11.26 -17.48
CA TRP A 142 4.40 -12.41 -16.87
C TRP A 142 3.22 -12.94 -17.67
N ARG A 143 2.47 -12.09 -18.38
CA ARG A 143 1.46 -12.55 -19.35
C ARG A 143 2.06 -13.49 -20.39
N PHE A 144 3.24 -13.17 -20.93
CA PHE A 144 3.92 -14.05 -21.90
C PHE A 144 4.42 -15.34 -21.24
N LEU A 145 4.88 -15.27 -19.99
CA LEU A 145 5.35 -16.45 -19.26
C LEU A 145 4.21 -17.42 -18.88
N LEU A 146 3.01 -16.88 -18.63
CA LEU A 146 1.84 -17.60 -18.12
C LEU A 146 0.79 -17.94 -19.18
N ILE A 147 1.05 -17.65 -20.47
CA ILE A 147 0.08 -17.95 -21.52
C ILE A 147 -0.12 -19.46 -21.67
N ASP A 148 -1.37 -19.90 -21.80
CA ASP A 148 -1.72 -21.31 -21.58
C ASP A 148 -1.08 -22.29 -22.59
N ASN A 149 -0.93 -21.89 -23.85
CA ASN A 149 -0.53 -22.79 -24.95
C ASN A 149 0.99 -22.94 -25.14
N PHE A 150 1.80 -21.96 -24.71
CA PHE A 150 3.25 -21.93 -24.94
C PHE A 150 4.01 -21.14 -23.87
N GLY A 151 3.39 -20.95 -22.70
CA GLY A 151 3.99 -20.27 -21.56
C GLY A 151 5.20 -21.04 -21.05
N ILE A 152 6.32 -20.33 -20.89
CA ILE A 152 7.57 -20.89 -20.36
C ILE A 152 7.35 -21.54 -19.00
N VAL A 153 6.43 -21.01 -18.17
CA VAL A 153 6.14 -21.56 -16.84
C VAL A 153 5.59 -22.98 -16.95
N ASN A 154 4.62 -23.24 -17.83
CA ASN A 154 4.07 -24.58 -18.00
C ASN A 154 5.09 -25.56 -18.60
N GLU A 155 5.90 -25.11 -19.56
CA GLU A 155 6.98 -25.96 -20.11
C GLU A 155 8.02 -26.35 -19.05
N LEU A 156 8.38 -25.43 -18.16
CA LEU A 156 9.28 -25.73 -17.04
C LEU A 156 8.64 -26.69 -16.03
N LEU A 157 7.37 -26.46 -15.65
CA LEU A 157 6.64 -27.35 -14.74
C LEU A 157 6.51 -28.77 -15.31
N LYS A 158 6.30 -28.89 -16.63
CA LYS A 158 6.24 -30.17 -17.33
C LYS A 158 7.60 -30.86 -17.34
N THR A 159 8.67 -30.11 -17.61
CA THR A 159 10.05 -30.63 -17.63
C THR A 159 10.48 -31.18 -16.26
N VAL A 160 10.07 -30.51 -15.17
CA VAL A 160 10.34 -30.95 -13.79
C VAL A 160 9.40 -32.08 -13.34
N GLY A 161 8.38 -32.42 -14.15
CA GLY A 161 7.44 -33.51 -13.89
C GLY A 161 6.31 -33.15 -12.91
N ILE A 162 6.09 -31.85 -12.64
CA ILE A 162 4.98 -31.37 -11.78
C ILE A 162 3.64 -31.46 -12.52
N ILE A 163 3.65 -31.21 -13.82
CA ILE A 163 2.47 -31.36 -14.69
C ILE A 163 2.79 -32.32 -15.84
N HIS A 164 1.75 -32.97 -16.37
CA HIS A 164 1.88 -33.97 -17.42
C HIS A 164 1.69 -33.38 -18.82
N SER A 165 0.96 -32.26 -18.93
CA SER A 165 0.76 -31.52 -20.18
C SER A 165 0.95 -30.03 -19.97
N SER A 166 1.42 -29.33 -21.01
CA SER A 166 1.64 -27.88 -20.98
C SER A 166 0.32 -27.09 -20.87
N ASP A 167 -0.81 -27.70 -21.22
CA ASP A 167 -2.14 -27.08 -21.13
C ASP A 167 -2.87 -27.39 -19.81
N GLN A 168 -2.22 -28.11 -18.88
CA GLN A 168 -2.86 -28.59 -17.65
C GLN A 168 -3.28 -27.46 -16.71
N ILE A 169 -2.50 -26.37 -16.67
CA ILE A 169 -2.78 -25.20 -15.83
C ILE A 169 -3.05 -24.01 -16.72
N GLN A 170 -4.30 -23.55 -16.72
CA GLN A 170 -4.75 -22.40 -17.49
C GLN A 170 -4.66 -21.12 -16.65
N TRP A 171 -3.44 -20.64 -16.40
CA TRP A 171 -3.17 -19.56 -15.45
C TRP A 171 -4.05 -18.34 -15.67
N LEU A 172 -4.27 -17.93 -16.92
CA LEU A 172 -5.00 -16.70 -17.24
C LEU A 172 -6.44 -16.97 -17.68
N SER A 173 -6.76 -18.20 -18.09
CA SER A 173 -8.06 -18.58 -18.67
C SER A 173 -8.98 -19.38 -17.73
N ASP A 174 -8.48 -19.91 -16.61
CA ASP A 174 -9.32 -20.53 -15.57
C ASP A 174 -9.75 -19.48 -14.52
N PRO A 175 -11.07 -19.21 -14.38
CA PRO A 175 -11.61 -18.24 -13.42
C PRO A 175 -11.20 -18.47 -11.96
N ASN A 176 -10.89 -19.71 -11.57
CA ASN A 176 -10.58 -20.06 -10.19
C ASN A 176 -9.16 -19.66 -9.78
N ILE A 177 -8.22 -19.67 -10.74
CA ILE A 177 -6.81 -19.34 -10.49
C ILE A 177 -6.38 -18.01 -11.10
N ALA A 178 -7.14 -17.45 -12.05
CA ALA A 178 -6.78 -16.22 -12.76
C ALA A 178 -6.45 -15.06 -11.82
N LEU A 179 -7.19 -14.90 -10.72
CA LEU A 179 -6.92 -13.83 -9.74
C LEU A 179 -5.56 -14.01 -9.04
N PHE A 180 -5.19 -15.25 -8.72
CA PHE A 180 -3.89 -15.58 -8.16
C PHE A 180 -2.78 -15.39 -9.21
N SER A 181 -3.01 -15.82 -10.44
CA SER A 181 -2.04 -15.68 -11.54
C SER A 181 -1.69 -14.22 -11.81
N VAL A 182 -2.69 -13.33 -11.84
CA VAL A 182 -2.44 -11.89 -12.06
C VAL A 182 -1.78 -11.20 -10.87
N ALA A 183 -1.79 -11.82 -9.68
CA ALA A 183 -1.10 -11.32 -8.48
C ALA A 183 0.39 -11.64 -8.47
N ILE A 184 0.84 -12.68 -9.19
CA ILE A 184 2.26 -13.11 -9.23
C ILE A 184 3.24 -11.97 -9.58
N PRO A 185 2.99 -11.14 -10.63
CA PRO A 185 3.92 -10.08 -11.01
C PRO A 185 4.02 -9.00 -9.92
N ASP A 186 2.89 -8.69 -9.29
CA ASP A 186 2.82 -7.69 -8.22
C ASP A 186 3.59 -8.17 -6.98
N ILE A 187 3.36 -9.43 -6.58
CA ILE A 187 4.11 -10.08 -5.51
C ILE A 187 5.61 -10.04 -5.81
N TRP A 188 6.01 -10.38 -7.03
CA TRP A 188 7.42 -10.39 -7.44
C TRP A 188 8.07 -9.00 -7.37
N LEU A 189 7.39 -7.96 -7.86
CA LEU A 189 7.90 -6.58 -7.81
C LEU A 189 8.04 -6.08 -6.38
N THR A 190 6.99 -6.25 -5.58
CA THR A 190 6.86 -5.52 -4.32
C THR A 190 7.45 -6.27 -3.12
N THR A 191 7.70 -7.58 -3.25
CA THR A 191 8.51 -8.32 -2.26
C THR A 191 9.88 -7.66 -2.05
N SER A 192 10.48 -7.08 -3.10
CA SER A 192 11.72 -6.31 -3.02
C SER A 192 11.60 -5.09 -2.09
N PHE A 193 10.50 -4.35 -2.20
CA PHE A 193 10.20 -3.19 -1.34
C PHE A 193 9.99 -3.62 0.11
N ILE A 194 9.13 -4.63 0.35
CA ILE A 194 8.84 -5.12 1.70
C ILE A 194 10.10 -5.66 2.37
N THR A 195 10.93 -6.40 1.64
CA THR A 195 12.23 -6.87 2.11
C THR A 195 13.10 -5.72 2.58
N LEU A 196 13.20 -4.64 1.78
CA LEU A 196 14.03 -3.48 2.10
C LEU A 196 13.57 -2.80 3.39
N VAL A 197 12.26 -2.59 3.52
CA VAL A 197 11.66 -1.94 4.70
C VAL A 197 11.87 -2.78 5.95
N LEU A 198 11.58 -4.09 5.89
CA LEU A 198 11.77 -5.00 7.02
C LEU A 198 13.25 -5.18 7.37
N PHE A 199 14.12 -5.25 6.37
CA PHE A 199 15.56 -5.32 6.57
C PHE A 199 16.11 -4.07 7.27
N ALA A 200 15.68 -2.87 6.85
CA ALA A 200 16.04 -1.63 7.53
C ALA A 200 15.52 -1.60 8.97
N GLY A 201 14.30 -2.09 9.21
CA GLY A 201 13.76 -2.26 10.56
C GLY A 201 14.59 -3.21 11.43
N LEU A 202 15.05 -4.33 10.86
CA LEU A 202 15.89 -5.31 11.54
C LEU A 202 17.24 -4.72 11.96
N GLN A 203 17.82 -3.82 11.17
CA GLN A 203 19.08 -3.16 11.52
C GLN A 203 18.96 -2.20 12.72
N ASN A 204 17.76 -1.71 13.04
CA ASN A 204 17.52 -0.83 14.18
C ASN A 204 17.34 -1.59 15.51
N ILE A 205 17.29 -2.92 15.48
CA ILE A 205 17.16 -3.73 16.70
C ILE A 205 18.53 -3.79 17.40
N PRO A 206 18.64 -3.38 18.68
CA PRO A 206 19.89 -3.47 19.42
C PRO A 206 20.40 -4.91 19.50
N GLY A 207 21.66 -5.14 19.13
CA GLY A 207 22.29 -6.46 19.15
C GLY A 207 22.31 -7.08 20.55
N ASP A 208 22.53 -6.25 21.58
CA ASP A 208 22.62 -6.66 22.99
C ASP A 208 21.38 -7.44 23.47
N VAL A 209 20.18 -7.09 22.97
CA VAL A 209 18.93 -7.77 23.32
C VAL A 209 18.92 -9.20 22.77
N ILE A 210 19.45 -9.38 21.56
CA ILE A 210 19.54 -10.69 20.90
C ILE A 210 20.64 -11.53 21.57
N GLU A 211 21.76 -10.92 21.94
CA GLU A 211 22.86 -11.60 22.63
C GLU A 211 22.46 -12.06 24.03
N ALA A 212 21.79 -11.20 24.81
CA ALA A 212 21.26 -11.55 26.13
C ALA A 212 20.31 -12.76 26.05
N ALA A 213 19.37 -12.74 25.09
CA ALA A 213 18.46 -13.87 24.89
C ALA A 213 19.18 -15.18 24.51
N ARG A 214 20.30 -15.10 23.79
CA ARG A 214 21.12 -16.28 23.47
C ARG A 214 21.86 -16.81 24.70
N LEU A 215 22.35 -15.93 25.57
CA LEU A 215 22.97 -16.31 26.85
C LEU A 215 21.96 -17.00 27.77
N ASP A 216 20.69 -16.60 27.72
CA ASP A 216 19.58 -17.25 28.42
C ASP A 216 19.13 -18.59 27.79
N GLY A 217 19.82 -19.06 26.74
CA GLY A 217 19.52 -20.33 26.07
C GLY A 217 18.30 -20.30 25.14
N ALA A 218 17.81 -19.12 24.75
CA ALA A 218 16.67 -19.02 23.85
C ALA A 218 16.99 -19.54 22.44
N ARG A 219 16.12 -20.41 21.91
CA ARG A 219 16.21 -20.91 20.53
C ARG A 219 15.89 -19.82 19.51
N TYR A 220 16.38 -19.95 18.28
CA TYR A 220 16.13 -18.98 17.20
C TYR A 220 14.64 -18.71 16.95
N THR A 221 13.78 -19.72 17.00
CA THR A 221 12.32 -19.56 16.86
C THR A 221 11.73 -18.72 17.99
N THR A 222 12.25 -18.88 19.22
CA THR A 222 11.82 -18.08 20.38
C THR A 222 12.26 -16.62 20.21
N ILE A 223 13.51 -16.39 19.79
CA ILE A 223 14.04 -15.06 19.50
C ILE A 223 13.23 -14.40 18.38
N LEU A 224 12.92 -15.12 17.29
CA LEU A 224 12.15 -14.61 16.16
C LEU A 224 10.74 -14.16 16.58
N PHE A 225 9.96 -15.05 17.18
CA PHE A 225 8.55 -14.77 17.46
C PHE A 225 8.32 -13.94 18.73
N ARG A 226 9.22 -14.00 19.73
CA ARG A 226 9.05 -13.29 21.00
C ARG A 226 9.87 -12.01 21.14
N ILE A 227 10.89 -11.80 20.30
CA ILE A 227 11.76 -10.61 20.38
C ILE A 227 11.72 -9.85 19.05
N ILE A 228 12.18 -10.46 17.96
CA ILE A 228 12.33 -9.79 16.67
C ILE A 228 10.99 -9.29 16.13
N ILE A 229 9.99 -10.17 15.98
CA ILE A 229 8.68 -9.78 15.43
C ILE A 229 8.00 -8.70 16.29
N PRO A 230 7.94 -8.83 17.64
CA PRO A 230 7.40 -7.77 18.48
C PRO A 230 8.09 -6.42 18.35
N LEU A 231 9.43 -6.38 18.29
CA LEU A 231 10.19 -5.15 18.10
C LEU A 231 10.03 -4.56 16.69
N LEU A 232 9.82 -5.41 15.68
CA LEU A 232 9.52 -4.99 14.31
C LEU A 232 8.07 -4.54 14.09
N ARG A 233 7.15 -4.76 15.04
CA ARG A 233 5.71 -4.46 14.86
C ARG A 233 5.43 -3.08 14.28
N PRO A 234 6.06 -1.97 14.73
CA PRO A 234 5.80 -0.65 14.15
C PRO A 234 6.18 -0.57 12.68
N VAL A 235 7.31 -1.17 12.30
CA VAL A 235 7.79 -1.21 10.91
C VAL A 235 6.90 -2.09 10.05
N ILE A 236 6.55 -3.29 10.54
CA ILE A 236 5.64 -4.21 9.87
C ILE A 236 4.29 -3.55 9.64
N ALA A 237 3.73 -2.91 10.66
CA ALA A 237 2.39 -2.36 10.60
C ALA A 237 2.33 -1.19 9.60
N VAL A 238 3.33 -0.29 9.59
CA VAL A 238 3.42 0.77 8.56
C VAL A 238 3.58 0.18 7.16
N ALA A 239 4.47 -0.81 6.99
CA ALA A 239 4.70 -1.45 5.69
C ALA A 239 3.43 -2.11 5.14
N LEU A 240 2.72 -2.87 5.98
CA LEU A 240 1.49 -3.58 5.58
C LEU A 240 0.33 -2.64 5.27
N ILE A 241 0.19 -1.49 5.96
CA ILE A 241 -0.86 -0.52 5.63
C ILE A 241 -0.59 0.15 4.30
N VAL A 242 0.62 0.70 4.15
CA VAL A 242 1.00 1.40 2.91
C VAL A 242 0.85 0.42 1.75
N ARG A 243 1.29 -0.83 1.94
CA ARG A 243 1.17 -1.84 0.91
C ARG A 243 -0.25 -2.30 0.66
N GLY A 244 -1.06 -2.51 1.70
CA GLY A 244 -2.47 -2.87 1.55
C GLY A 244 -3.25 -1.79 0.79
N ILE A 245 -2.96 -0.51 1.06
CA ILE A 245 -3.57 0.61 0.34
C ILE A 245 -3.18 0.59 -1.15
N ASP A 246 -1.90 0.34 -1.42
CA ASP A 246 -1.38 0.28 -2.79
C ASP A 246 -1.86 -0.94 -3.58
N ALA A 247 -1.96 -2.11 -2.94
CA ALA A 247 -2.45 -3.34 -3.56
C ALA A 247 -3.94 -3.26 -3.89
N ALA A 248 -4.75 -2.64 -3.03
CA ALA A 248 -6.20 -2.50 -3.28
C ALA A 248 -6.50 -1.68 -4.54
N ARG A 249 -5.62 -0.73 -4.88
CA ARG A 249 -5.75 0.10 -6.10
C ARG A 249 -5.07 -0.51 -7.33
N ALA A 250 -4.60 -1.75 -7.28
CA ALA A 250 -3.96 -2.40 -8.41
C ALA A 250 -4.86 -2.38 -9.65
N PHE A 251 -4.29 -1.89 -10.75
CA PHE A 251 -4.97 -1.73 -12.03
C PHE A 251 -4.08 -2.19 -13.19
N ASP A 252 -2.91 -1.58 -13.34
CA ASP A 252 -2.02 -1.77 -14.50
C ASP A 252 -1.63 -3.24 -14.72
N VAL A 253 -1.24 -3.93 -13.63
CA VAL A 253 -0.83 -5.34 -13.67
C VAL A 253 -1.98 -6.24 -14.08
N ILE A 254 -3.21 -5.95 -13.65
CA ILE A 254 -4.40 -6.77 -13.91
C ILE A 254 -4.89 -6.54 -15.35
N VAL A 255 -5.00 -5.28 -15.76
CA VAL A 255 -5.56 -4.91 -17.06
C VAL A 255 -4.70 -5.43 -18.22
N ILE A 256 -3.37 -5.37 -18.10
CA ILE A 256 -2.47 -5.82 -19.16
C ILE A 256 -2.44 -7.34 -19.33
N GLN A 257 -2.63 -8.10 -18.24
CA GLN A 257 -2.59 -9.55 -18.24
C GLN A 257 -3.88 -10.17 -18.77
N THR A 258 -5.01 -9.75 -18.21
CA THR A 258 -6.30 -10.43 -18.43
C THR A 258 -7.43 -9.47 -18.80
N ASN A 259 -7.23 -8.17 -18.61
CA ASN A 259 -8.27 -7.16 -18.77
C ASN A 259 -9.58 -7.56 -18.06
N GLY A 260 -9.52 -8.10 -16.83
CA GLY A 260 -10.69 -8.54 -16.06
C GLY A 260 -10.98 -10.05 -16.13
N GLY A 261 -10.26 -10.78 -16.99
CA GLY A 261 -10.22 -12.25 -16.97
C GLY A 261 -11.50 -12.94 -17.44
N PRO A 262 -11.46 -14.27 -17.54
CA PRO A 262 -12.64 -15.07 -17.90
C PRO A 262 -13.73 -14.83 -16.87
N GLN A 263 -14.97 -14.57 -17.32
CA GLN A 263 -16.13 -14.36 -16.44
C GLN A 263 -15.90 -13.28 -15.35
N GLN A 264 -15.18 -12.21 -15.69
CA GLN A 264 -14.83 -11.12 -14.76
C GLN A 264 -14.03 -11.61 -13.53
N SER A 265 -13.38 -12.78 -13.61
CA SER A 265 -12.63 -13.43 -12.53
C SER A 265 -11.62 -12.50 -11.84
N THR A 266 -10.99 -11.61 -12.60
CA THR A 266 -9.96 -10.67 -12.14
C THR A 266 -10.44 -9.21 -12.11
N GLU A 267 -11.73 -8.96 -12.24
CA GLU A 267 -12.30 -7.62 -12.25
C GLU A 267 -12.32 -7.01 -10.84
N THR A 268 -11.24 -6.32 -10.48
CA THR A 268 -11.16 -5.53 -9.24
C THR A 268 -12.00 -4.26 -9.33
N LEU A 269 -12.26 -3.65 -8.17
CA LEU A 269 -13.04 -2.41 -8.08
C LEU A 269 -12.47 -1.27 -8.95
N SER A 270 -11.13 -1.12 -8.97
CA SER A 270 -10.45 -0.16 -9.84
C SER A 270 -10.76 -0.41 -11.33
N LEU A 271 -10.76 -1.68 -11.75
CA LEU A 271 -11.05 -2.05 -13.14
C LEU A 271 -12.54 -1.87 -13.49
N LEU A 272 -13.44 -2.19 -12.56
CA LEU A 272 -14.87 -1.97 -12.71
C LEU A 272 -15.20 -0.48 -12.87
N ILE A 273 -14.62 0.38 -12.03
CA ILE A 273 -14.80 1.85 -12.12
C ILE A 273 -14.32 2.36 -13.48
N TYR A 274 -13.12 1.94 -13.91
CA TYR A 274 -12.58 2.29 -15.21
C TYR A 274 -13.50 1.85 -16.37
N ARG A 275 -13.98 0.60 -16.34
CA ARG A 275 -14.90 0.07 -17.37
C ARG A 275 -16.22 0.82 -17.39
N THR A 276 -16.75 1.14 -16.22
CA THR A 276 -17.99 1.91 -16.09
C THR A 276 -17.84 3.30 -16.73
N MET A 277 -16.74 3.97 -16.46
CA MET A 277 -16.48 5.29 -17.01
C MET A 277 -16.21 5.26 -18.52
N VAL A 278 -15.28 4.41 -18.95
CA VAL A 278 -14.71 4.45 -20.30
C VAL A 278 -15.47 3.57 -21.28
N ARG A 279 -15.89 2.38 -20.86
CA ARG A 279 -16.51 1.37 -21.73
C ARG A 279 -18.03 1.46 -21.75
N PHE A 280 -18.65 1.69 -20.59
CA PHE A 280 -20.10 1.85 -20.48
C PHE A 280 -20.55 3.30 -20.64
N GLY A 281 -19.61 4.26 -20.57
CA GLY A 281 -19.92 5.67 -20.75
C GLY A 281 -20.83 6.24 -19.66
N ASP A 282 -20.71 5.73 -18.43
CA ASP A 282 -21.48 6.22 -17.29
C ASP A 282 -20.55 6.83 -16.23
N PRO A 283 -20.09 8.08 -16.45
CA PRO A 283 -19.19 8.74 -15.51
C PRO A 283 -19.87 9.07 -14.18
N GLY A 284 -21.20 9.27 -14.15
CA GLY A 284 -21.92 9.50 -12.89
C GLY A 284 -21.91 8.28 -11.98
N LEU A 285 -22.20 7.10 -12.54
CA LEU A 285 -22.16 5.84 -11.81
C LEU A 285 -20.72 5.46 -11.42
N ALA A 286 -19.74 5.64 -12.32
CA ALA A 286 -18.33 5.43 -12.01
C ALA A 286 -17.84 6.34 -10.87
N SER A 287 -18.26 7.60 -10.87
CA SER A 287 -17.98 8.55 -9.78
C SER A 287 -18.57 8.11 -8.45
N ALA A 288 -19.79 7.57 -8.43
CA ALA A 288 -20.39 7.03 -7.21
C ALA A 288 -19.63 5.80 -6.69
N MET A 289 -19.31 4.84 -7.56
CA MET A 289 -18.49 3.68 -7.21
C MET A 289 -17.11 4.08 -6.67
N GLY A 290 -16.43 5.03 -7.33
CA GLY A 290 -15.13 5.52 -6.87
C GLY A 290 -15.21 6.33 -5.58
N THR A 291 -16.31 7.05 -5.34
CA THR A 291 -16.52 7.76 -4.07
C THR A 291 -16.72 6.76 -2.92
N LEU A 292 -17.50 5.70 -3.12
CA LEU A 292 -17.62 4.60 -2.16
C LEU A 292 -16.27 3.93 -1.89
N TYR A 293 -15.49 3.69 -2.95
CA TYR A 293 -14.15 3.13 -2.82
C TYR A 293 -13.22 4.04 -2.01
N LEU A 294 -13.22 5.35 -2.30
CA LEU A 294 -12.45 6.35 -1.55
C LEU A 294 -12.83 6.36 -0.07
N ILE A 295 -14.11 6.37 0.26
CA ILE A 295 -14.60 6.36 1.65
C ILE A 295 -14.14 5.08 2.36
N ALA A 296 -14.24 3.93 1.71
CA ALA A 296 -13.77 2.65 2.26
C ALA A 296 -12.25 2.69 2.56
N MET A 297 -11.45 3.20 1.61
CA MET A 297 -9.99 3.32 1.77
C MET A 297 -9.60 4.32 2.85
N LEU A 298 -10.31 5.44 2.97
CA LEU A 298 -10.14 6.39 4.07
C LEU A 298 -10.47 5.75 5.43
N GLY A 299 -11.54 4.94 5.49
CA GLY A 299 -11.89 4.18 6.68
C GLY A 299 -10.80 3.20 7.11
N VAL A 300 -10.24 2.44 6.15
CA VAL A 300 -9.10 1.54 6.39
C VAL A 300 -7.89 2.32 6.86
N ALA A 301 -7.53 3.41 6.18
CA ALA A 301 -6.37 4.23 6.55
C ALA A 301 -6.52 4.84 7.95
N LEU A 302 -7.70 5.38 8.29
CA LEU A 302 -7.97 5.96 9.60
C LEU A 302 -7.92 4.91 10.71
N PHE A 303 -8.56 3.75 10.51
CA PHE A 303 -8.50 2.63 11.45
C PHE A 303 -7.04 2.20 11.70
N ALA A 304 -6.26 2.14 10.63
CA ALA A 304 -4.88 1.70 10.70
C ALA A 304 -3.96 2.73 11.39
N ILE A 305 -4.19 4.03 11.16
CA ILE A 305 -3.54 5.10 11.92
C ILE A 305 -3.91 5.03 13.40
N LEU A 306 -5.19 4.90 13.74
CA LEU A 306 -5.64 4.88 15.15
C LEU A 306 -5.12 3.66 15.92
N THR A 307 -4.89 2.54 15.23
CA THR A 307 -4.38 1.31 15.85
C THR A 307 -2.86 1.31 16.02
N ILE A 308 -2.10 1.84 15.05
CA ILE A 308 -0.63 1.94 15.14
C ILE A 308 -0.19 3.15 15.95
N TRP A 309 -0.79 4.30 15.66
CA TRP A 309 -0.44 5.59 16.24
C TRP A 309 -1.13 5.73 17.60
N ARG A 310 -0.69 4.91 18.55
CA ARG A 310 -0.79 5.23 19.97
C ARG A 310 0.40 6.14 20.26
N PRO A 311 0.25 7.48 20.28
CA PRO A 311 1.30 8.34 20.81
C PRO A 311 1.67 7.77 22.17
N GLY A 312 2.94 7.41 22.30
CA GLY A 312 3.42 6.63 23.43
C GLY A 312 2.92 7.23 24.73
N SER A 313 2.50 6.36 25.63
CA SER A 313 2.73 6.52 27.06
C SER A 313 4.25 6.57 27.33
N GLU A 314 4.96 7.51 26.70
CA GLU A 314 6.29 7.97 27.07
C GLU A 314 6.12 8.92 28.25
N THR A 315 5.53 8.39 29.32
CA THR A 315 5.59 8.97 30.65
C THR A 315 5.45 7.78 31.59
N GLU A 316 6.50 7.53 32.37
CA GLU A 316 6.61 6.50 33.42
C GLU A 316 7.09 5.10 32.99
N ARG A 317 8.41 4.93 32.86
CA ARG A 317 9.24 4.13 33.79
C ARG A 317 10.73 4.33 33.53
#